data_AF-A0A535BFE9-F1
#
_entry.id   AF-A0A535BFE9-F1
#
_cell.length_a   1.000
_cell.length_b   1.000
_cell.length_c   1.000
_cell.angle_alpha   90.00
_cell.angle_beta   90.00
_cell.angle_gamma   90.00
#
_symmetry.space_group_name_H-M   'P 1'
#
loop_
_entity.id
_entity.type
_entity.pdbx_description
1 polymer ?
#
loop_
_entity_poly.entity_id
_entity_poly.type
_entity_poly.pdbx_seq_one_letter_code
_entity_poly.pdbx_strand_id
1 'polypeptide(L)' 'MTERTRVVFRVKKSVSGDFWICLEPFERNLKVLGNGFLGFDLPEGTTINKAEEIAAFLQENISSVSYTLL' A
#
# COMPACT_ATOMS: atom_id res chain seq x y z
N MET A 1 -6.29 19.34 -5.94
CA MET A 1 -6.54 18.40 -7.07
C MET A 1 -6.64 17.00 -6.49
N THR A 2 -7.65 16.20 -6.87
CA THR A 2 -7.84 14.83 -6.35
C THR A 2 -7.62 13.82 -7.47
N GLU A 3 -6.71 12.87 -7.27
CA GLU A 3 -6.49 11.74 -8.18
C GLU A 3 -7.02 10.45 -7.53
N ARG A 4 -7.70 9.61 -8.31
CA ARG A 4 -8.19 8.28 -7.88
C ARG A 4 -7.55 7.21 -8.74
N THR A 5 -7.09 6.13 -8.14
CA THR A 5 -6.54 5.00 -8.90
C THR A 5 -6.88 3.66 -8.25
N ARG A 6 -6.85 2.61 -9.08
CA ARG A 6 -6.85 1.24 -8.60
C ARG A 6 -5.44 0.93 -8.10
N VAL A 7 -5.36 0.35 -6.91
CA VAL A 7 -4.09 -0.04 -6.29
C VAL A 7 -4.07 -1.55 -6.05
N VAL A 8 -2.86 -2.10 -6.06
CA VAL A 8 -2.59 -3.44 -5.56
C VAL A 8 -1.91 -3.31 -4.20
N PHE A 9 -2.40 -4.05 -3.21
CA PHE A 9 -1.77 -4.13 -1.90
C PHE A 9 -0.74 -5.25 -1.90
N ARG A 10 0.53 -4.92 -1.64
CA ARG A 10 1.63 -5.89 -1.60
C ARG A 10 2.34 -5.89 -0.27
N VAL A 11 2.61 -7.07 0.27
CA VAL A 11 3.51 -7.20 1.41
C VAL A 11 4.95 -6.94 0.95
N LYS A 12 5.64 -6.07 1.66
CA LYS A 12 7.07 -5.80 1.51
C LYS A 12 7.74 -5.95 2.87
N LYS A 13 9.06 -6.20 2.84
CA LYS A 13 9.89 -6.28 4.03
C LYS A 13 10.86 -5.11 4.04
N SER A 14 10.94 -4.41 5.16
CA SER A 14 11.89 -3.32 5.38
C SER A 14 13.31 -3.88 5.55
N VAL A 15 14.30 -2.99 5.61
CA VAL A 15 15.69 -3.36 5.93
C VAL A 15 15.83 -3.84 7.38
N SER A 16 15.00 -3.32 8.32
CA SER A 16 14.95 -3.78 9.72
C SER A 16 14.32 -5.18 9.86
N GLY A 17 13.60 -5.63 8.84
CA GLY A 17 12.97 -6.94 8.79
C GLY A 17 11.47 -6.93 9.08
N ASP A 18 10.90 -5.77 9.36
CA ASP A 18 9.47 -5.57 9.58
C ASP A 18 8.70 -5.63 8.26
N PHE A 19 7.47 -6.13 8.32
CA PHE A 19 6.59 -6.15 7.16
C PHE A 19 5.78 -4.87 7.08
N TRP A 20 5.50 -4.44 5.86
CA TRP A 20 4.62 -3.32 5.56
C TRP A 20 3.82 -3.61 4.29
N ILE A 21 2.68 -2.95 4.13
CA ILE A 21 1.81 -3.13 2.98
C ILE A 21 1.97 -1.92 2.06
N CYS A 22 2.55 -2.13 0.89
CA CYS A 22 2.72 -1.12 -0.14
C CYS A 22 1.47 -1.03 -1.03
N LEU A 23 1.04 0.19 -1.32
CA LEU A 23 0.02 0.50 -2.30
C LEU A 23 0.70 0.79 -3.63
N GLU A 24 0.66 -0.17 -4.55
CA GLU A 24 1.20 0.02 -5.90
C GLU A 24 0.08 0.43 -6.87
N PRO A 25 0.15 1.63 -7.47
CA PRO A 25 -0.86 2.05 -8.44
C PRO A 25 -0.78 1.18 -9.70
N PHE A 26 -1.93 0.80 -10.24
CA PHE A 26 -2.00 -0.02 -11.46
C PHE A 26 -1.52 0.73 -12.70
N GLU A 27 -1.67 2.07 -12.70
CA GLU A 27 -1.18 2.96 -13.76
C GLU A 27 0.08 3.71 -13.30
N ARG A 28 1.03 3.91 -14.22
CA ARG A 28 2.32 4.55 -13.93
C ARG A 28 2.13 5.98 -13.41
N ASN A 29 2.62 6.18 -12.18
CA ASN A 29 2.88 7.45 -11.52
C ASN A 29 1.67 8.36 -11.29
N LEU A 30 1.11 8.25 -10.09
CA LEU A 30 0.36 9.35 -9.49
C LEU A 30 1.30 10.55 -9.33
N LYS A 31 1.05 11.62 -10.07
CA LYS A 31 1.92 12.82 -10.08
C LYS A 31 2.04 13.41 -8.67
N VAL A 32 0.96 13.31 -7.89
CA VAL A 32 0.89 13.72 -6.48
C VAL A 32 1.88 13.01 -5.58
N LEU A 33 2.31 11.78 -5.90
CA LEU A 33 3.26 11.03 -5.07
C LEU A 33 4.72 11.30 -5.40
N GLY A 34 5.04 11.97 -6.52
CA GLY A 34 6.41 12.42 -6.83
C GLY A 34 7.48 11.31 -6.79
N ASN A 35 7.22 10.15 -7.41
CA ASN A 35 8.04 8.93 -7.35
C ASN A 35 8.13 8.26 -5.96
N GLY A 36 7.30 8.67 -5.01
CA GLY A 36 7.10 8.00 -3.73
C GLY A 36 6.12 6.82 -3.81
N PHE A 37 6.10 6.03 -2.75
CA PHE A 37 5.11 4.99 -2.50
C PHE A 37 4.32 5.36 -1.26
N LEU A 38 3.10 4.83 -1.18
CA LEU A 38 2.34 4.84 0.05
C LEU A 38 2.24 3.42 0.59
N GLY A 39 2.18 3.33 1.90
CA GLY A 39 2.08 2.06 2.56
C GLY A 39 1.58 2.18 3.98
N PHE A 40 1.24 1.03 4.54
CA PHE A 40 0.90 0.86 5.94
C PHE A 40 1.99 0.04 6.60
N ASP A 41 2.63 0.60 7.61
CA ASP A 41 3.54 -0.16 8.46
C ASP A 41 2.75 -1.15 9.32
N LEU A 42 3.25 -2.38 9.41
CA LEU A 42 2.67 -3.37 10.32
C LEU A 42 3.45 -3.38 11.64
N PRO A 43 2.81 -3.74 12.76
CA PRO A 43 3.51 -3.85 14.04
C PRO A 43 4.70 -4.81 13.99
N GLU A 44 5.72 -4.53 14.79
CA GLU A 44 6.88 -5.41 14.98
C GLU A 44 6.41 -6.83 15.38
N GLY A 45 7.10 -7.85 14.86
CA GLY A 45 6.76 -9.25 15.12
C GLY A 45 5.56 -9.76 14.32
N THR A 46 4.95 -8.95 13.46
CA THR A 46 3.95 -9.43 12.50
C THR A 46 4.56 -10.52 11.62
N THR A 47 3.89 -11.67 11.53
CA THR A 47 4.35 -12.78 10.69
C THR A 47 4.01 -12.53 9.22
N ILE A 48 4.75 -13.17 8.31
CA ILE A 48 4.46 -13.08 6.87
C ILE A 48 3.02 -13.52 6.55
N ASN A 49 2.54 -14.63 7.14
CA ASN A 49 1.18 -15.11 6.93
C ASN A 49 0.14 -14.08 7.37
N LYS A 50 0.37 -13.38 8.48
CA LYS A 50 -0.55 -12.33 8.94
C LYS A 50 -0.49 -11.10 8.03
N ALA A 51 0.69 -10.72 7.58
CA ALA A 51 0.85 -9.63 6.62
C ALA A 51 0.11 -9.92 5.30
N GLU A 52 0.20 -11.15 4.80
CA GLU A 52 -0.50 -11.62 3.60
C GLU A 52 -2.02 -11.63 3.79
N GLU A 53 -2.51 -12.09 4.95
CA GLU A 53 -3.93 -12.05 5.29
C GLU A 53 -4.47 -10.61 5.27
N ILE A 54 -3.73 -9.66 5.85
CA ILE A 54 -4.12 -8.24 5.84
C ILE A 54 -4.10 -7.69 4.41
N ALA A 55 -3.06 -7.99 3.62
CA ALA A 55 -3.00 -7.54 2.23
C ALA A 55 -4.17 -8.08 1.40
N ALA A 56 -4.53 -9.36 1.57
CA ALA A 56 -5.68 -9.98 0.91
C ALA A 56 -6.99 -9.33 1.34
N PHE A 57 -7.17 -9.08 2.64
CA PHE A 57 -8.34 -8.38 3.18
C PHE A 57 -8.48 -6.99 2.55
N LEU A 58 -7.40 -6.20 2.49
CA LEU A 58 -7.42 -4.87 1.88
C LEU A 58 -7.75 -4.97 0.38
N GLN A 59 -7.18 -5.95 -0.32
CA GLN A 59 -7.39 -6.15 -1.75
C GLN A 59 -8.85 -6.50 -2.10
N GLU A 60 -9.51 -7.28 -1.25
CA GLU A 60 -10.91 -7.68 -1.42
C GLU A 60 -11.88 -6.54 -1.07
N ASN A 61 -11.53 -5.71 -0.08
CA ASN A 61 -12.46 -4.74 0.50
C ASN A 61 -12.26 -3.29 0.02
N ILE A 62 -11.15 -2.96 -0.65
CA ILE A 62 -10.86 -1.60 -1.11
C ILE A 62 -10.84 -1.55 -2.64
N SER A 63 -11.78 -0.81 -3.22
CA SER A 63 -11.92 -0.67 -4.67
C SER A 63 -11.00 0.40 -5.29
N SER A 64 -10.69 1.45 -4.54
CA SER A 64 -9.82 2.54 -5.00
C SER A 64 -9.25 3.33 -3.83
N VAL A 65 -8.11 3.98 -4.06
CA VAL A 65 -7.49 4.93 -3.13
C VAL A 65 -7.41 6.29 -3.81
N SER A 66 -7.67 7.34 -3.04
CA SER A 66 -7.71 8.73 -3.52
C SER A 66 -6.68 9.58 -2.80
N TYR A 67 -6.05 10.50 -3.53
CA TYR A 67 -5.05 11.43 -2.99
C TYR A 67 -5.46 12.86 -3.31
N THR A 68 -5.46 13.73 -2.30
CA THR A 68 -5.83 15.14 -2.45
C THR A 68 -4.71 16.01 -1.91
N LEU A 69 -4.17 16.88 -2.76
CA LEU A 69 -3.31 17.99 -2.33
C LEU A 69 -4.20 19.11 -1.76
N LEU A 70 -3.93 19.50 -0.52
CA LEU A 70 -4.54 20.64 0.18
C LEU A 70 -3.72 21.91 -0.05
#